data_AF-A0A7W1BGJ9-F1
#
_entry.id   AF-A0A7W1BGJ9-F1
#
_cell.length_a   1.000
_cell.length_b   1.000
_cell.length_c   1.000
_cell.angle_alpha   90.00
_cell.angle_beta   90.00
_cell.angle_gamma   90.00
#
_symmetry.space_group_name_H-M   'P 1'
#
loop_
_entity.id
_entity.type
_entity.pdbx_description
1 polymer ?
#
loop_
_entity_poly.entity_id
_entity_poly.type
_entity_poly.pdbx_seq_one_letter_code
_entity_poly.pdbx_strand_id
1 'polypeptide(L)' 'MVQDLRARCPWDRAQTRDSLRPYLVEEALELDHALGEGEPAAIRGELSDLLLHLAFQLVIAEERGEFTADGE' A
#
# COMPACT_ATOMS: atom_id res chain seq x y z
N MET A 1 8.43 -8.45 0.42
CA MET A 1 7.39 -8.48 -0.64
C MET A 1 7.51 -7.26 -1.55
N VAL A 2 7.20 -6.05 -1.09
CA VAL A 2 7.28 -4.84 -1.93
C VAL A 2 8.70 -4.53 -2.43
N GLN A 3 9.72 -4.74 -1.60
CA GLN A 3 11.13 -4.63 -2.03
C GLN A 3 11.44 -5.55 -3.24
N ASP A 4 10.92 -6.77 -3.24
CA ASP A 4 11.07 -7.70 -4.37
C ASP A 4 10.32 -7.14 -5.59
N LEU A 5 9.04 -6.74 -5.48
CA LEU A 5 8.28 -6.12 -6.57
C LEU A 5 9.04 -4.97 -7.24
N ARG A 6 9.55 -4.02 -6.44
CA ARG A 6 10.33 -2.87 -6.92
C ARG A 6 11.68 -3.28 -7.56
N ALA A 7 12.28 -4.40 -7.16
CA ALA A 7 13.49 -4.91 -7.80
C ALA A 7 13.22 -5.48 -9.21
N ARG A 8 12.15 -6.25 -9.38
CA ARG A 8 11.85 -7.01 -10.62
C ARG A 8 10.95 -6.28 -11.62
N CYS A 9 10.15 -5.31 -11.19
CA CYS A 9 9.19 -4.62 -12.04
C CYS A 9 9.53 -3.13 -12.19
N PRO A 10 9.80 -2.63 -13.42
CA PRO A 10 10.08 -1.22 -13.64
C PRO A 10 8.93 -0.28 -13.22
N TRP A 11 7.69 -0.72 -13.37
CA TRP A 11 6.52 0.07 -12.98
C TRP A 11 6.42 0.23 -11.46
N ASP A 12 6.62 -0.86 -10.71
CA ASP A 12 6.61 -0.82 -9.24
C ASP A 12 7.73 0.07 -8.70
N ARG A 13 8.92 -0.02 -9.30
CA ARG A 13 10.07 0.82 -8.96
C ARG A 13 9.83 2.30 -9.20
N ALA A 14 9.08 2.64 -10.25
CA ALA A 14 8.78 4.01 -10.61
C ALA A 14 7.78 4.69 -9.65
N GLN A 15 7.09 3.92 -8.81
CA GLN A 15 6.13 4.48 -7.86
C GLN A 15 6.83 5.34 -6.79
N THR A 16 6.20 6.48 -6.49
CA THR A 16 6.61 7.46 -5.49
C THR A 16 5.44 7.76 -4.55
N ARG A 17 5.68 8.47 -3.44
CA ARG A 17 4.60 8.92 -2.55
C ARG A 17 3.54 9.73 -3.29
N ASP A 18 3.96 10.58 -4.22
CA ASP A 18 3.04 11.44 -4.97
C ASP A 18 2.21 10.66 -5.99
N SER A 19 2.80 9.64 -6.63
CA SER A 19 2.04 8.79 -7.56
C SER A 19 1.05 7.89 -6.84
N LEU A 20 1.37 7.45 -5.62
CA LEU A 20 0.52 6.58 -4.82
C LEU A 20 -0.54 7.36 -4.01
N ARG A 21 -0.24 8.57 -3.54
CA ARG A 21 -1.11 9.37 -2.65
C ARG A 21 -2.59 9.43 -3.07
N PRO A 22 -2.97 9.61 -4.35
CA PRO A 22 -4.38 9.66 -4.74
C PRO A 22 -5.17 8.41 -4.34
N TYR A 23 -4.55 7.24 -4.40
CA TYR A 23 -5.19 5.95 -4.14
C TYR A 23 -5.35 5.66 -2.66
N LEU A 24 -4.53 6.24 -1.77
CA LEU A 24 -4.61 5.95 -0.32
C LEU A 24 -6.01 6.17 0.26
N VAL A 25 -6.67 7.26 -0.15
CA VAL A 25 -8.02 7.59 0.33
C VAL A 25 -9.07 6.67 -0.28
N GLU A 26 -8.88 6.28 -1.54
CA GLU A 26 -9.77 5.35 -2.27
C GLU A 26 -9.77 3.98 -1.59
N GLU A 27 -8.61 3.36 -1.41
CA GLU A 27 -8.43 2.05 -0.77
C GLU A 27 -9.03 2.00 0.65
N ALA A 28 -8.86 3.09 1.41
CA ALA A 28 -9.42 3.19 2.76
C ALA A 28 -10.95 3.27 2.76
N LEU A 29 -11.54 3.95 1.76
CA LEU A 29 -12.99 4.04 1.60
C LEU A 29 -13.59 2.75 1.02
N GLU A 30 -12.88 2.07 0.14
CA GLU A 30 -13.28 0.75 -0.37
C GLU A 30 -13.30 -0.28 0.76
N LEU A 31 -12.30 -0.28 1.63
CA LEU A 31 -12.29 -1.12 2.82
C LEU A 31 -13.46 -0.77 3.78
N ASP A 32 -13.71 0.51 4.06
CA ASP A 32 -14.85 0.93 4.89
C ASP A 32 -16.19 0.45 4.31
N HIS A 33 -16.35 0.60 2.99
CA HIS A 33 -17.53 0.11 2.27
C HIS A 33 -17.70 -1.40 2.40
N ALA A 34 -16.64 -2.18 2.14
CA ALA A 34 -16.68 -3.64 2.25
C ALA A 34 -17.00 -4.11 3.69
N LEU A 35 -16.46 -3.42 4.70
CA LEU A 35 -16.79 -3.67 6.10
C LEU A 35 -18.27 -3.38 6.40
N GLY A 36 -18.81 -2.30 5.84
CA GLY A 36 -20.23 -1.93 5.95
C GLY A 36 -21.18 -2.95 5.31
N GLU A 37 -20.79 -3.54 4.17
CA GLU A 37 -21.57 -4.59 3.49
C GLU A 37 -21.40 -5.98 4.13
N GLY A 38 -20.32 -6.21 4.88
CA GLY A 38 -20.08 -7.45 5.60
C GLY A 38 -19.72 -8.64 4.70
N GLU A 39 -19.25 -8.40 3.48
CA GLU A 39 -18.88 -9.45 2.53
C GLU A 39 -17.41 -9.88 2.72
N PRO A 40 -17.12 -11.09 3.21
CA PRO A 40 -15.77 -11.47 3.62
C PRO A 40 -14.73 -11.49 2.49
N ALA A 41 -15.13 -11.73 1.23
CA ALA A 41 -14.20 -11.78 0.12
C ALA A 41 -13.75 -10.36 -0.29
N ALA A 42 -14.68 -9.41 -0.33
CA ALA A 42 -14.41 -7.99 -0.54
C ALA A 42 -13.53 -7.45 0.58
N ILE A 43 -13.89 -7.67 1.85
CA ILE A 43 -13.08 -7.25 3.00
C ILE A 43 -11.65 -7.75 2.89
N ARG A 44 -11.45 -9.02 2.51
CA ARG A 44 -10.10 -9.58 2.33
C ARG A 44 -9.34 -8.91 1.17
N GLY A 45 -10.03 -8.59 0.06
CA GLY A 45 -9.47 -7.87 -1.08
C GLY A 45 -8.95 -6.51 -0.65
N GLU A 46 -9.83 -5.67 -0.13
CA GLU A 46 -9.50 -4.29 0.23
C GLU A 46 -8.48 -4.21 1.38
N LEU A 47 -8.51 -5.17 2.33
CA LEU A 47 -7.44 -5.29 3.35
C LEU A 47 -6.09 -5.57 2.71
N SER A 48 -6.05 -6.38 1.67
CA SER A 48 -4.80 -6.73 0.98
C SER A 48 -4.26 -5.55 0.18
N ASP A 49 -5.15 -4.79 -0.46
CA ASP A 49 -4.77 -3.63 -1.26
C ASP A 49 -4.31 -2.46 -0.37
N LEU A 50 -5.03 -2.18 0.72
CA LEU A 50 -4.58 -1.19 1.72
C LEU A 50 -3.25 -1.61 2.39
N LEU A 51 -3.08 -2.89 2.72
CA LEU A 51 -1.82 -3.39 3.28
C LEU A 51 -0.66 -3.24 2.28
N LEU A 52 -0.90 -3.55 1.01
CA LEU A 52 0.10 -3.37 -0.06
C LEU A 52 0.47 -1.90 -0.19
N HIS A 53 -0.52 -1.01 -0.17
CA HIS A 53 -0.32 0.43 -0.21
C HIS A 53 0.58 0.92 0.94
N LEU A 54 0.26 0.53 2.18
CA LEU A 54 1.07 0.89 3.36
C LEU A 54 2.50 0.34 3.26
N ALA A 55 2.66 -0.91 2.81
CA ALA A 55 3.97 -1.50 2.60
C ALA A 55 4.81 -0.74 1.55
N PHE A 56 4.18 -0.21 0.49
CA PHE A 56 4.85 0.69 -0.46
C PHE A 56 5.33 1.98 0.19
N GLN A 57 4.52 2.62 1.04
CA GLN A 57 4.91 3.85 1.72
C GLN A 57 6.12 3.61 2.65
N LEU A 58 6.15 2.49 3.37
CA LEU A 58 7.25 2.08 4.24
C LEU A 58 8.54 1.81 3.45
N VAL A 59 8.48 1.00 2.40
CA VAL A 59 9.67 0.69 1.58
C VAL A 59 10.21 1.95 0.91
N ILE A 60 9.35 2.86 0.44
CA ILE A 60 9.80 4.14 -0.11
C ILE A 60 10.47 5.00 0.97
N ALA A 61 9.99 4.98 2.22
CA ALA A 61 10.63 5.69 3.33
C ALA A 61 12.03 5.12 3.64
N GLU A 62 12.16 3.80 3.67
CA GLU A 62 13.42 3.08 3.87
C GLU A 62 14.42 3.41 2.76
N GLU A 63 14.00 3.34 1.50
CA GLU A 63 14.84 3.68 0.34
C GLU A 63 15.33 5.13 0.36
N ARG A 64 14.58 6.03 1.03
CA ARG A 64 14.93 7.44 1.21
C ARG A 64 15.71 7.71 2.49
N GLY A 65 15.93 6.69 3.33
CA GLY A 65 16.62 6.81 4.61
C GLY A 65 15.88 7.68 5.63
N GLU A 66 14.55 7.71 5.56
CA GLU A 66 13.73 8.58 6.41
C GLU A 66 13.30 7.89 7.71
N PHE A 67 12.79 6.66 7.62
CA PHE A 67 12.41 5.80 8.73
C PHE A 67 12.17 4.37 8.24
N THR A 68 12.10 3.44 9.18
CA THR A 68 11.79 2.01 8.95
C THR A 68 10.39 1.64 9.44
N ALA A 69 9.91 0.44 9.09
CA ALA A 69 8.62 -0.08 9.57
C ALA A 69 8.51 -0.16 11.10
N ASP A 70 9.64 -0.30 11.80
CA ASP A 70 9.69 -0.42 13.25
C ASP A 70 9.71 0.94 13.98
N GLY A 71 9.70 2.06 13.22
CA GLY A 71 9.61 3.42 13.76
C GLY A 71 10.93 4.08 14.14
N GLU A 72 12.07 3.47 13.77
CA GLU A 72 13.42 4.07 13.84
C GLU A 72 13.75 4.89 12.60
#